data_AF-A0A9J5XYK3-F1
#
_entry.id   AF-A0A9J5XYK3-F1
#
_cell.length_a   1.000
_cell.length_b   1.000
_cell.length_c   1.000
_cell.angle_alpha   90.00
_cell.angle_beta   90.00
_cell.angle_gamma   90.00
#
_symmetry.space_group_name_H-M   'P 1'
#
loop_
_entity.id
_entity.type
_entity.pdbx_description
1 polymer ?
#
loop_
_entity_poly.entity_id
_entity_poly.type
_entity_poly.pdbx_seq_one_letter_code
_entity_poly.pdbx_strand_id
1 'polypeptide(L)'
;MATNSNEIDNNLLTLSLSFPPPPVVAPPPPPPPPPSSRRPSKRKRTLKSETIPPPYPWATNHRAKVHSLNMLRLNQISTITGEVQCRRCERKYEIGFDLCDKFAQVGSFISANKELMHQRAPSIWMNPIYLNCKFCEQENSVKPIIASKKKSINWVFLLLGQFIGCCTLDQLKYFCKYNEIHRTGAKDRVLYQTYLSLCRQLDNTGPFYY
;
A
#
# COMPACT_ATOMS: atom_id res chain seq x y z
N MET A 1 -0.47 -94.26 65.16
CA MET A 1 0.90 -94.68 64.84
C MET A 1 1.34 -93.94 63.58
N ALA A 2 2.25 -92.98 63.74
CA ALA A 2 3.15 -92.38 62.75
C ALA A 2 3.81 -91.20 63.49
N THR A 3 4.98 -91.39 64.11
CA THR A 3 6.34 -91.19 63.55
C THR A 3 6.52 -89.81 62.91
N ASN A 4 7.57 -89.04 63.15
CA ASN A 4 8.67 -89.05 64.11
C ASN A 4 9.47 -87.76 63.84
N SER A 5 10.24 -87.34 64.82
CA SER A 5 11.54 -86.67 64.67
C SER A 5 11.63 -85.16 64.44
N ASN A 6 12.01 -84.51 65.56
CA ASN A 6 13.26 -83.77 65.76
C ASN A 6 13.38 -82.32 65.27
N GLU A 7 13.42 -81.44 66.28
CA GLU A 7 14.15 -80.17 66.30
C GLU A 7 15.60 -80.32 65.85
N ILE A 8 16.06 -79.39 65.02
CA ILE A 8 17.47 -78.97 64.98
C ILE A 8 17.51 -77.45 64.75
N ASP A 9 18.02 -76.73 65.74
CA ASP A 9 18.61 -75.39 65.67
C ASP A 9 19.72 -75.34 64.60
N ASN A 10 19.91 -74.20 63.93
CA ASN A 10 21.14 -73.43 64.09
C ASN A 10 21.20 -72.23 63.15
N ASN A 11 21.53 -71.11 63.78
CA ASN A 11 22.06 -69.90 63.19
C ASN A 11 23.33 -70.14 62.36
N LEU A 12 23.46 -69.32 61.31
CA LEU A 12 24.55 -68.37 61.05
C LEU A 12 25.19 -68.50 59.64
N LEU A 13 25.20 -67.34 58.97
CA LEU A 13 26.12 -66.84 57.94
C LEU A 13 25.80 -67.07 56.45
N THR A 14 25.17 -66.03 55.90
CA THR A 14 25.67 -65.19 54.80
C THR A 14 26.27 -65.89 53.58
N LEU A 15 25.59 -65.78 52.42
CA LEU A 15 26.28 -65.66 51.13
C LEU A 15 25.41 -64.98 50.06
N SER A 16 26.04 -63.99 49.44
CA SER A 16 25.62 -63.06 48.40
C SER A 16 24.78 -63.64 47.27
N LEU A 17 23.67 -62.95 46.95
CA LEU A 17 23.11 -62.93 45.60
C LEU A 17 23.63 -61.69 44.89
N SER A 18 24.69 -61.89 44.10
CA SER A 18 25.18 -60.92 43.13
C SER A 18 24.20 -60.86 41.95
N PHE A 19 23.40 -59.80 41.88
CA PHE A 19 22.73 -59.43 40.62
C PHE A 19 23.62 -58.42 39.87
N PRO A 20 23.81 -58.59 38.54
CA PRO A 20 24.59 -57.65 37.76
C PRO A 20 23.93 -56.26 37.74
N PRO A 21 24.70 -55.16 37.72
CA PRO A 21 24.13 -53.84 37.59
C PRO A 21 23.42 -53.70 36.24
N PRO A 22 22.27 -53.01 36.17
CA PRO A 22 21.67 -52.65 34.89
C PRO A 22 22.63 -51.74 34.12
N PRO A 23 22.65 -51.82 32.77
CA PRO A 23 23.47 -50.94 31.97
C PRO A 23 23.03 -49.49 32.22
N VAL A 24 24.00 -48.64 32.57
CA VAL A 24 23.78 -47.20 32.69
C VAL A 24 23.53 -46.68 31.29
N VAL A 25 22.25 -46.53 30.93
CA VAL A 25 21.85 -45.83 29.71
C VAL A 25 22.25 -44.37 29.89
N ALA A 26 23.26 -43.94 29.14
CA ALA A 26 23.65 -42.53 29.11
C ALA A 26 22.43 -41.68 28.69
N PRO A 27 22.15 -40.56 29.37
CA PRO A 27 21.07 -39.68 28.97
C PRO A 27 21.33 -39.15 27.55
N PRO A 28 20.28 -38.99 26.73
CA PRO A 28 20.44 -38.47 25.38
C PRO A 28 21.05 -37.06 25.43
N PRO A 29 21.88 -36.69 24.44
CA PRO A 29 22.44 -35.35 24.38
C PRO A 29 21.32 -34.30 24.28
N PRO A 30 21.50 -33.12 24.89
CA PRO A 30 20.50 -32.07 24.81
C PRO A 30 20.24 -31.67 23.35
N PRO A 31 19.00 -31.30 23.00
CA PRO A 31 18.68 -30.87 21.66
C PRO A 31 19.52 -29.64 21.27
N PRO A 32 19.91 -29.51 19.99
CA PRO A 32 20.64 -28.33 19.53
C PRO A 32 19.83 -27.06 19.83
N PRO A 33 20.51 -25.95 20.18
CA PRO A 33 19.82 -24.69 20.41
C PRO A 33 19.01 -24.32 19.16
N PRO A 34 17.82 -23.70 19.32
CA PRO A 34 17.02 -23.28 18.19
C PRO A 34 17.86 -22.35 17.30
N PRO A 35 17.72 -22.44 15.97
CA PRO A 35 18.44 -21.56 15.06
C PRO A 35 18.16 -20.13 15.50
N SER A 36 19.24 -19.40 15.81
CA SER A 36 19.17 -17.97 16.12
C SER A 36 18.42 -17.30 14.97
N SER A 37 17.15 -17.01 15.19
CA SER A 37 16.38 -16.14 14.32
C SER A 37 17.05 -14.78 14.42
N ARG A 38 18.06 -14.56 13.57
CA ARG A 38 18.54 -13.23 13.22
C ARG A 38 17.30 -12.51 12.70
N ARG A 39 16.59 -11.80 13.60
CA ARG A 39 15.65 -10.77 13.19
C ARG A 39 16.42 -9.97 12.16
N PRO A 40 15.93 -9.85 10.91
CA PRO A 40 16.55 -8.94 9.98
C PRO A 40 16.60 -7.62 10.73
N SER A 41 17.81 -7.16 11.04
CA SER A 41 18.02 -5.78 11.45
C SER A 41 17.18 -4.99 10.47
N LYS A 42 16.15 -4.29 10.98
CA LYS A 42 15.44 -3.30 10.19
C LYS A 42 16.56 -2.34 9.81
N ARG A 43 17.24 -2.60 8.68
CA ARG A 43 18.11 -1.65 8.01
C ARG A 43 17.28 -0.39 8.07
N LYS A 44 17.72 0.58 8.87
CA LYS A 44 17.09 1.89 8.93
C LYS A 44 17.09 2.31 7.48
N ARG A 45 15.97 2.09 6.79
CA ARG A 45 15.81 2.49 5.40
C ARG A 45 16.05 3.97 5.52
N THR A 46 17.17 4.44 5.00
CA THR A 46 17.48 5.87 4.97
C THR A 46 16.19 6.53 4.51
N LEU A 47 15.55 7.26 5.43
CA LEU A 47 14.30 7.91 5.13
C LEU A 47 14.69 8.87 4.01
N LYS A 48 14.28 8.54 2.78
CA LYS A 48 14.46 9.48 1.67
C LYS A 48 13.88 10.79 2.16
N SER A 49 14.64 11.89 2.01
CA SER A 49 14.23 13.21 2.46
C SER A 49 12.74 13.41 2.21
N GLU A 50 12.05 13.74 3.30
CA GLU A 50 10.62 13.97 3.34
C GLU A 50 10.25 15.11 2.39
N THR A 51 11.11 16.12 2.37
CA THR A 51 11.00 17.30 1.53
C THR A 51 11.64 17.07 0.15
N ILE A 52 10.99 17.59 -0.88
CA ILE A 52 11.43 17.67 -2.27
C ILE A 52 11.21 19.09 -2.79
N PRO A 53 11.97 19.54 -3.82
CA PRO A 53 11.56 20.71 -4.59
C PRO A 53 10.15 20.48 -5.16
N PRO A 54 9.22 21.45 -5.01
CA PRO A 54 7.89 21.34 -5.59
C PRO A 54 7.97 21.05 -7.10
N PRO A 55 7.38 19.94 -7.58
CA PRO A 55 7.44 19.61 -9.00
C PRO A 55 6.56 20.52 -9.87
N TYR A 56 5.59 21.22 -9.26
CA TYR A 56 4.64 22.10 -9.93
C TYR A 56 4.23 23.25 -8.97
N PRO A 57 3.74 24.39 -9.49
CA PRO A 57 3.27 25.50 -8.67
C PRO A 57 2.14 25.15 -7.69
N TRP A 58 1.32 24.14 -8.02
CA TRP A 58 0.25 23.65 -7.15
C TRP A 58 0.70 22.63 -6.10
N ALA A 59 1.92 22.11 -6.22
CA ALA A 59 2.46 21.09 -5.34
C ALA A 59 3.20 21.74 -4.16
N THR A 60 3.19 21.09 -3.00
CA THR A 60 4.00 21.56 -1.87
C THR A 60 5.42 21.00 -1.97
N ASN A 61 6.27 21.38 -1.00
CA ASN A 61 7.59 20.78 -0.82
C ASN A 61 7.53 19.35 -0.25
N HIS A 62 6.36 18.79 0.03
CA HIS A 62 6.19 17.41 0.47
C HIS A 62 5.70 16.51 -0.68
N ARG A 63 6.16 15.26 -0.66
CA ARG A 63 5.84 14.29 -1.72
C ARG A 63 4.34 13.98 -1.75
N ALA A 64 3.74 14.04 -2.94
CA ALA A 64 2.32 13.73 -3.14
C ALA A 64 1.38 14.55 -2.23
N LYS A 65 1.82 15.76 -1.86
CA LYS A 65 1.05 16.77 -1.15
C LYS A 65 0.80 17.95 -2.08
N VAL A 66 -0.41 18.47 -2.06
CA VAL A 66 -0.87 19.58 -2.91
C VAL A 66 -1.41 20.71 -2.05
N HIS A 67 -1.35 21.94 -2.55
CA HIS A 67 -1.98 23.08 -1.92
C HIS A 67 -3.52 22.99 -2.02
N SER A 68 -4.22 23.61 -1.08
CA SER A 68 -5.69 23.72 -1.11
C SER A 68 -6.16 24.65 -2.24
N LEU A 69 -7.40 24.50 -2.69
CA LEU A 69 -8.01 25.36 -3.71
C LEU A 69 -7.92 26.85 -3.36
N ASN A 70 -8.12 27.19 -2.08
CA ASN A 70 -8.00 28.57 -1.62
C ASN A 70 -6.57 29.10 -1.86
N MET A 71 -5.55 28.32 -1.51
CA MET A 71 -4.15 28.70 -1.76
C MET A 71 -3.84 28.77 -3.25
N LEU A 72 -4.34 27.85 -4.06
CA LEU A 72 -4.15 27.89 -5.51
C LEU A 72 -4.79 29.14 -6.12
N ARG A 73 -5.99 29.51 -5.66
CA ARG A 73 -6.70 30.73 -6.08
C ARG A 73 -5.94 32.00 -5.68
N LEU A 74 -5.45 32.09 -4.45
CA LEU A 74 -4.66 33.22 -3.97
C LEU A 74 -3.39 33.42 -4.81
N ASN A 75 -2.79 32.34 -5.28
CA ASN A 75 -1.64 32.35 -6.20
C ASN A 75 -2.02 32.47 -7.68
N GLN A 76 -3.28 32.79 -7.99
CA GLN A 76 -3.80 32.96 -9.36
C GLN A 76 -3.63 31.73 -10.26
N ILE A 77 -3.60 30.53 -9.66
CA ILE A 77 -3.55 29.26 -10.38
C ILE A 77 -4.99 28.81 -10.65
N SER A 78 -5.52 29.15 -11.82
CA SER A 78 -6.85 28.74 -12.29
C SER A 78 -6.80 27.56 -13.26
N THR A 79 -5.70 27.37 -13.98
CA THR A 79 -5.55 26.31 -14.99
C THR A 79 -4.43 25.35 -14.60
N ILE A 80 -4.71 24.05 -14.70
CA ILE A 80 -3.72 22.99 -14.50
C ILE A 80 -3.44 22.33 -15.83
N THR A 81 -2.19 22.42 -16.29
CA THR A 81 -1.76 21.80 -17.55
C THR A 81 -1.12 20.43 -17.34
N GLY A 82 -1.10 19.64 -18.40
CA GLY A 82 -0.42 18.36 -18.43
C GLY A 82 -0.28 17.79 -19.85
N GLU A 83 0.77 16.99 -20.03
CA GLU A 83 1.06 16.34 -21.30
C GLU A 83 0.17 15.12 -21.53
N VAL A 84 -0.31 14.98 -22.76
CA VAL A 84 -1.11 13.85 -23.22
C VAL A 84 -0.55 13.27 -24.51
N GLN A 85 -0.91 12.03 -24.80
CA GLN A 85 -0.55 11.34 -26.03
C GLN A 85 -1.77 10.65 -26.63
N CYS A 86 -2.00 10.88 -27.92
CA CYS A 86 -2.96 10.09 -28.69
C CYS A 86 -2.39 8.70 -28.96
N ARG A 87 -3.17 7.64 -28.70
CA ARG A 87 -2.77 6.25 -28.97
C ARG A 87 -2.93 5.82 -30.43
N ARG A 88 -3.39 6.72 -31.30
CA ARG A 88 -3.74 6.42 -32.70
C ARG A 88 -2.75 7.06 -33.66
N CYS A 89 -2.57 8.38 -33.55
CA CYS A 89 -1.58 9.10 -34.34
C CYS A 89 -0.27 9.39 -33.58
N GLU A 90 -0.15 8.90 -32.35
CA GLU A 90 1.03 8.98 -31.47
C GLU A 90 1.50 10.38 -31.07
N ARG A 91 0.85 11.44 -31.57
CA ARG A 91 1.18 12.83 -31.27
C ARG A 91 1.04 13.12 -29.77
N LYS A 92 2.03 13.86 -29.26
CA LYS A 92 2.07 14.37 -27.89
C LYS A 92 1.79 15.86 -27.90
N TYR A 93 1.04 16.33 -26.92
CA TYR A 93 0.72 17.75 -26.77
C TYR A 93 0.27 18.05 -25.35
N GLU A 94 0.27 19.33 -24.99
CA GLU A 94 -0.25 19.79 -23.71
C GLU A 94 -1.74 20.17 -23.82
N ILE A 95 -2.48 19.91 -22.74
CA ILE A 95 -3.84 20.41 -22.53
C ILE A 95 -3.94 21.03 -21.12
N GLY A 96 -4.91 21.92 -20.94
CA GLY A 96 -5.24 22.54 -19.67
C GLY A 96 -6.65 22.20 -19.21
N PHE A 97 -6.84 22.13 -17.90
CA PHE A 97 -8.15 22.04 -17.26
C PHE A 97 -8.37 23.25 -16.36
N ASP A 98 -9.57 23.84 -16.42
CA ASP A 98 -10.01 24.78 -15.40
C ASP A 98 -10.13 24.03 -14.07
N LEU A 99 -9.43 24.55 -13.06
CA LEU A 99 -9.29 23.93 -11.75
C LEU A 99 -10.65 23.87 -11.02
N CYS A 100 -11.41 24.97 -11.02
CA CYS A 100 -12.64 25.05 -10.25
C CYS A 100 -13.74 24.20 -10.91
N ASP A 101 -13.91 24.32 -12.22
CA ASP A 101 -14.96 23.63 -12.96
C ASP A 101 -14.76 22.11 -12.94
N LYS A 102 -13.53 21.65 -13.20
CA LYS A 102 -13.24 20.21 -13.19
C LYS A 102 -13.22 19.63 -11.80
N PHE A 103 -12.78 20.38 -10.79
CA PHE A 103 -12.87 19.91 -9.42
C PHE A 103 -14.33 19.79 -8.96
N ALA A 104 -15.19 20.75 -9.30
CA ALA A 104 -16.62 20.69 -9.00
C ALA A 104 -17.29 19.47 -9.65
N GLN A 105 -16.93 19.12 -10.88
CA GLN A 105 -17.41 17.90 -11.55
C GLN A 105 -17.01 16.63 -10.79
N VAL A 106 -15.73 16.51 -10.40
CA VAL A 106 -15.24 15.36 -9.62
C VAL A 106 -15.91 15.29 -8.25
N GLY A 107 -16.01 16.43 -7.56
CA GLY A 107 -16.64 16.53 -6.25
C GLY A 107 -18.12 16.14 -6.27
N SER A 108 -18.86 16.62 -7.27
CA SER A 108 -20.28 16.28 -7.48
C SER A 108 -20.46 14.79 -7.76
N PHE A 109 -19.61 14.20 -8.60
CA PHE A 109 -19.64 12.76 -8.88
C PHE A 109 -19.39 11.93 -7.62
N ILE A 110 -18.41 12.31 -6.80
CA ILE A 110 -18.14 11.64 -5.53
C ILE A 110 -19.34 11.75 -4.62
N SER A 111 -19.85 12.97 -4.38
CA SER A 111 -21.00 13.22 -3.49
C SER A 111 -22.21 12.34 -3.85
N ALA A 112 -22.52 12.23 -5.15
CA ALA A 112 -23.67 11.46 -5.63
C ALA A 112 -23.50 9.92 -5.55
N ASN A 113 -22.27 9.41 -5.59
CA ASN A 113 -22.02 7.97 -5.78
C ASN A 113 -21.28 7.30 -4.62
N LYS A 114 -20.74 8.07 -3.66
CA LYS A 114 -19.85 7.60 -2.60
C LYS A 114 -20.43 6.43 -1.79
N GLU A 115 -21.71 6.49 -1.44
CA GLU A 115 -22.38 5.43 -0.68
C GLU A 115 -22.44 4.09 -1.44
N LEU A 116 -22.54 4.16 -2.78
CA LEU A 116 -22.59 3.01 -3.67
C LEU A 116 -21.20 2.43 -3.99
N MET A 117 -20.14 3.21 -3.77
CA MET A 117 -18.77 2.80 -4.11
C MET A 117 -18.22 1.75 -3.13
N HIS A 118 -18.77 1.62 -1.91
CA HIS A 118 -18.33 0.65 -0.89
C HIS A 118 -16.79 0.61 -0.71
N GLN A 119 -16.16 1.79 -0.65
CA GLN A 119 -14.72 1.96 -0.52
C GLN A 119 -13.87 1.40 -1.69
N ARG A 120 -14.49 1.24 -2.87
CA ARG A 120 -13.86 0.76 -4.10
C ARG A 120 -14.10 1.74 -5.23
N ALA A 121 -13.11 1.87 -6.12
CA ALA A 121 -13.25 2.74 -7.27
C ALA A 121 -14.31 2.14 -8.22
N PRO A 122 -15.27 2.94 -8.70
CA PRO A 122 -16.24 2.49 -9.68
C PRO A 122 -15.55 2.17 -11.00
N SER A 123 -16.23 1.38 -11.84
CA SER A 123 -15.69 0.93 -13.13
C SER A 123 -15.20 2.06 -14.03
N ILE A 124 -15.85 3.23 -13.98
CA ILE A 124 -15.46 4.40 -14.78
C ILE A 124 -14.10 5.00 -14.37
N TRP A 125 -13.70 4.84 -13.10
CA TRP A 125 -12.38 5.26 -12.64
C TRP A 125 -11.32 4.19 -12.93
N MET A 126 -11.71 2.92 -12.88
CA MET A 126 -10.81 1.82 -13.26
C MET A 126 -10.49 1.83 -14.75
N ASN A 127 -11.45 2.28 -15.57
CA ASN A 127 -11.33 2.44 -17.02
C ASN A 127 -11.64 3.90 -17.42
N PRO A 128 -10.69 4.83 -17.22
CA PRO A 128 -10.91 6.24 -17.53
C PRO A 128 -11.31 6.47 -18.99
N ILE A 129 -12.33 7.29 -19.20
CA ILE A 129 -12.73 7.78 -20.51
C ILE A 129 -11.67 8.78 -21.00
N TYR A 130 -11.15 8.57 -22.20
CA TYR A 130 -10.10 9.40 -22.78
C TYR A 130 -10.66 10.56 -23.58
N LEU A 131 -9.86 11.60 -23.81
CA LEU A 131 -10.29 12.71 -24.67
C LEU A 131 -10.22 12.31 -26.14
N ASN A 132 -10.94 13.07 -26.97
CA ASN A 132 -10.82 13.02 -28.42
C ASN A 132 -9.51 13.67 -28.87
N CYS A 133 -8.88 13.13 -29.91
CA CYS A 133 -7.66 13.71 -30.44
C CYS A 133 -7.96 14.95 -31.27
N LYS A 134 -7.36 16.09 -30.94
CA LYS A 134 -7.51 17.33 -31.74
C LYS A 134 -6.81 17.32 -33.10
N PHE A 135 -6.10 16.23 -33.43
CA PHE A 135 -5.27 16.14 -34.64
C PHE A 135 -5.71 15.05 -35.63
N CYS A 136 -6.19 13.91 -35.14
CA CYS A 136 -6.73 12.85 -36.00
C CYS A 136 -8.21 12.57 -35.70
N GLU A 137 -8.84 13.41 -34.85
CA GLU A 137 -10.27 13.41 -34.49
C GLU A 137 -10.81 12.12 -33.88
N GLN A 138 -9.96 11.11 -33.71
CA GLN A 138 -10.34 9.83 -33.14
C GLN A 138 -10.79 10.00 -31.70
N GLU A 139 -12.00 9.53 -31.43
CA GLU A 139 -12.61 9.55 -30.11
C GLU A 139 -11.85 8.67 -29.10
N ASN A 140 -11.93 9.05 -27.82
CA ASN A 140 -11.42 8.25 -26.70
C ASN A 140 -9.98 7.73 -26.91
N SER A 141 -9.12 8.53 -27.53
CA SER A 141 -7.79 8.09 -27.97
C SER A 141 -6.65 8.73 -27.20
N VAL A 142 -6.91 9.80 -26.44
CA VAL A 142 -5.89 10.62 -25.79
C VAL A 142 -5.78 10.29 -24.31
N LYS A 143 -4.63 9.71 -23.92
CA LYS A 143 -4.30 9.38 -22.52
C LYS A 143 -3.30 10.40 -21.94
N PRO A 144 -3.25 10.61 -20.61
CA PRO A 144 -2.16 11.37 -20.02
C PRO A 144 -0.82 10.66 -20.15
N ILE A 145 0.25 11.45 -20.22
CA ILE A 145 1.61 10.97 -20.03
C ILE A 145 1.92 11.05 -18.53
N ILE A 146 2.12 9.89 -17.91
CA ILE A 146 2.43 9.81 -16.48
C ILE A 146 3.95 9.75 -16.30
N ALA A 147 4.50 10.67 -15.52
CA ALA A 147 5.93 10.72 -15.23
C ALA A 147 6.45 9.39 -14.66
N SER A 148 7.60 8.95 -15.18
CA SER A 148 8.31 7.75 -14.70
C SER A 148 8.78 7.89 -13.25
N LYS A 149 9.24 9.09 -12.89
CA LYS A 149 9.62 9.44 -11.51
C LYS A 149 8.35 9.71 -10.70
N LYS A 150 8.03 8.84 -9.73
CA LYS A 150 6.82 8.94 -8.88
C LYS A 150 6.66 10.29 -8.15
N LYS A 151 7.77 10.98 -7.86
CA LYS A 151 7.77 12.32 -7.23
C LYS A 151 7.33 13.46 -8.17
N SER A 152 7.33 13.22 -9.47
CA SER A 152 7.00 14.18 -10.53
C SER A 152 5.65 13.86 -11.18
N ILE A 153 4.83 13.01 -10.58
CA ILE A 153 3.49 12.72 -11.07
C ILE A 153 2.63 13.97 -10.86
N ASN A 154 1.96 14.41 -11.93
CA ASN A 154 1.03 15.53 -11.91
C ASN A 154 -0.33 15.09 -11.34
N TRP A 155 -0.41 14.96 -10.01
CA TRP A 155 -1.58 14.42 -9.34
C TRP A 155 -2.85 15.24 -9.54
N VAL A 156 -2.76 16.58 -9.57
CA VAL A 156 -3.92 17.45 -9.76
C VAL A 156 -4.44 17.33 -11.20
N PHE A 157 -3.56 17.34 -12.21
CA PHE A 157 -3.99 17.12 -13.60
C PHE A 157 -4.70 15.78 -13.78
N LEU A 158 -4.15 14.71 -13.19
CA LEU A 158 -4.77 13.38 -13.25
C LEU A 158 -6.12 13.34 -12.53
N LEU A 159 -6.29 14.07 -11.43
CA LEU A 159 -7.58 14.17 -10.74
C LEU A 159 -8.62 14.88 -11.62
N LEU A 160 -8.29 16.06 -12.13
CA LEU A 160 -9.21 16.90 -12.92
C LEU A 160 -9.62 16.24 -14.24
N GLY A 161 -8.70 15.51 -14.87
CA GLY A 161 -8.99 14.71 -16.05
C GLY A 161 -9.64 13.35 -15.76
N GLN A 162 -9.88 13.00 -14.48
CA GLN A 162 -10.33 11.67 -14.04
C GLN A 162 -9.43 10.51 -14.53
N PHE A 163 -8.13 10.78 -14.69
CA PHE A 163 -7.16 9.84 -15.23
C PHE A 163 -6.34 9.08 -14.18
N ILE A 164 -6.61 9.23 -12.88
CA ILE A 164 -5.84 8.54 -11.83
C ILE A 164 -5.85 7.01 -12.05
N GLY A 165 -6.91 6.46 -12.65
CA GLY A 165 -6.98 5.03 -13.03
C GLY A 165 -5.89 4.56 -13.99
N CYS A 166 -5.30 5.48 -14.76
CA CYS A 166 -4.18 5.20 -15.66
C CYS A 166 -2.87 4.94 -14.89
N CYS A 167 -2.78 5.31 -13.61
CA CYS A 167 -1.61 5.01 -12.79
C CYS A 167 -1.47 3.50 -12.55
N THR A 168 -0.21 3.06 -12.45
CA THR A 168 0.10 1.71 -11.99
C THR A 168 -0.20 1.59 -10.49
N LEU A 169 -0.45 0.36 -10.01
CA LEU A 169 -0.64 0.10 -8.58
C LEU A 169 0.54 0.64 -7.75
N ASP A 170 1.73 0.58 -8.31
CA ASP A 170 2.98 1.00 -7.70
C ASP A 170 3.11 2.53 -7.55
N GLN A 171 2.53 3.29 -8.47
CA GLN A 171 2.40 4.75 -8.39
C GLN A 171 1.33 5.13 -7.36
N LEU A 172 0.18 4.44 -7.35
CA LEU A 172 -0.87 4.66 -6.37
C LEU A 172 -0.41 4.34 -4.93
N LYS A 173 0.33 3.24 -4.74
CA LYS A 173 0.96 2.91 -3.46
C LYS A 173 2.00 3.95 -3.02
N TYR A 174 2.66 4.62 -3.97
CA TYR A 174 3.54 5.73 -3.62
C TYR A 174 2.75 6.91 -3.07
N PHE A 175 1.63 7.29 -3.71
CA PHE A 175 0.76 8.33 -3.17
C PHE A 175 0.28 8.00 -1.75
N CYS A 176 -0.22 6.76 -1.56
CA CYS A 176 -0.72 6.31 -0.27
C CYS A 176 0.34 6.34 0.83
N LYS A 177 1.59 5.99 0.51
CA LYS A 177 2.73 6.05 1.45
C LYS A 177 2.91 7.45 2.06
N TYR A 178 2.74 8.50 1.28
CA TYR A 178 2.98 9.89 1.71
C TYR A 178 1.71 10.61 2.16
N ASN A 179 0.59 9.90 2.21
CA ASN A 179 -0.69 10.40 2.72
C ASN A 179 -1.24 9.55 3.87
N GLU A 180 -0.39 8.71 4.47
CA GLU A 180 -0.74 7.86 5.61
C GLU A 180 -1.92 6.91 5.32
N ILE A 181 -2.09 6.53 4.05
CA ILE A 181 -3.14 5.62 3.60
C ILE A 181 -2.57 4.19 3.58
N HIS A 182 -3.37 3.24 4.05
CA HIS A 182 -3.03 1.83 3.98
C HIS A 182 -2.78 1.36 2.52
N ARG A 183 -1.65 0.70 2.28
CA ARG A 183 -1.23 0.22 0.96
C ARG A 183 -1.66 -1.23 0.76
N THR A 184 -2.88 -1.43 0.26
CA THR A 184 -3.38 -2.77 -0.12
C THR A 184 -2.91 -3.20 -1.52
N GLY A 185 -3.08 -4.48 -1.85
CA GLY A 185 -2.84 -5.04 -3.18
C GLY A 185 -3.98 -4.76 -4.19
N ALA A 186 -5.18 -4.45 -3.70
CA ALA A 186 -6.36 -4.23 -4.54
C ALA A 186 -6.33 -2.83 -5.18
N LYS A 187 -6.17 -2.75 -6.51
CA LYS A 187 -6.01 -1.47 -7.23
C LYS A 187 -7.22 -0.56 -7.08
N ASP A 188 -8.43 -1.09 -7.16
CA ASP A 188 -9.70 -0.38 -6.99
C ASP A 188 -9.80 0.31 -5.61
N ARG A 189 -9.38 -0.36 -4.54
CA ARG A 189 -9.35 0.23 -3.19
C ARG A 189 -8.32 1.35 -3.07
N VAL A 190 -7.10 1.14 -3.59
CA VAL A 190 -6.05 2.16 -3.54
C VAL A 190 -6.42 3.37 -4.40
N LEU A 191 -7.05 3.14 -5.56
CA LEU A 191 -7.52 4.18 -6.46
C LEU A 191 -8.60 5.06 -5.81
N TYR A 192 -9.60 4.44 -5.18
CA TYR A 192 -10.65 5.14 -4.44
C TYR A 192 -10.07 6.04 -3.34
N GLN A 193 -9.18 5.49 -2.51
CA GLN A 193 -8.52 6.23 -1.45
C GLN A 193 -7.69 7.41 -2.00
N THR A 194 -7.06 7.23 -3.17
CA THR A 194 -6.27 8.27 -3.83
C THR A 194 -7.15 9.43 -4.29
N TYR A 195 -8.30 9.16 -4.92
CA TYR A 195 -9.28 10.19 -5.30
C TYR A 195 -9.74 10.98 -4.08
N LEU A 196 -10.24 10.31 -3.04
CA LEU A 196 -10.75 10.98 -1.84
C LEU A 196 -9.67 11.76 -1.10
N SER A 197 -8.46 11.21 -0.99
CA SER A 197 -7.37 11.89 -0.31
C SER A 197 -6.88 13.12 -1.08
N LEU A 198 -6.83 13.10 -2.41
CA LEU A 198 -6.53 14.28 -3.20
C LEU A 198 -7.63 15.35 -3.05
N CYS A 199 -8.89 14.94 -3.08
CA CYS A 199 -10.00 15.87 -2.89
C CYS A 199 -9.93 16.54 -1.51
N ARG A 200 -9.63 15.80 -0.44
CA ARG A 200 -9.43 16.35 0.92
C ARG A 200 -8.27 17.33 1.02
N GLN A 201 -7.21 17.15 0.24
CA GLN A 201 -6.09 18.11 0.22
C GLN A 201 -6.48 19.42 -0.47
N LEU A 202 -7.26 19.33 -1.54
CA LEU A 202 -7.77 20.48 -2.29
C LEU A 202 -8.87 21.23 -1.53
N ASP A 203 -9.78 20.49 -0.89
CA ASP A 203 -10.87 21.02 -0.10
C ASP A 203 -11.15 20.08 1.10
N ASN A 204 -10.77 20.54 2.29
CA ASN A 204 -10.98 19.82 3.54
C ASN A 204 -12.38 20.02 4.14
N THR A 205 -13.24 20.82 3.51
CA THR A 205 -14.63 21.03 3.95
C THR A 205 -15.63 20.19 3.16
N GLY A 206 -15.20 19.65 2.01
CA GLY A 206 -16.06 18.84 1.15
C GLY A 206 -16.37 17.42 1.68
N PRO A 207 -17.32 16.70 1.05
CA PRO A 207 -17.88 15.43 1.53
C PRO A 207 -16.96 14.19 1.31
N PHE A 208 -15.65 14.38 1.40
CA PHE A 208 -14.62 13.41 1.01
C PHE A 208 -14.11 12.52 2.16
N TYR A 209 -14.73 12.60 3.32
CA TYR A 209 -14.43 11.82 4.52
C TYR A 209 -15.20 10.49 4.55
N TYR A 210 -14.91 9.60 5.49
CA TYR A 210 -15.70 8.36 5.67
C TYR A 210 -16.89 8.62 6.56
#